data_AF-A0A7Y6XPV3-F1
#
_entry.id   AF-A0A7Y6XPV3-F1
#
_cell.length_a   1.000
_cell.length_b   1.000
_cell.length_c   1.000
_cell.angle_alpha   90.00
_cell.angle_beta   90.00
_cell.angle_gamma   90.00
#
_symmetry.space_group_name_H-M   'P 1'
#
loop_
_entity.id
_entity.type
_entity.pdbx_description
1 polymer ?
#
loop_
_entity_poly.entity_id
_entity_poly.type
_entity_poly.pdbx_seq_one_letter_code
_entity_poly.pdbx_strand_id
1 'polypeptide(L)'
;MSKDYKKQKFEQVLPGGIDEWPVVELSRNRDAFIKEVAEESIRRIKAQNRSRDALIEEIETTLYREKLRIKRNPWAVDPPDEQAFLNSVKERLVDISKSDQEEEKNEILDKILIDFVSRYANEIAGNFKKSRYRMARSMVTFGFARLLNASRARGFWSIFSTQYTLQDKIHITGEVDQIRTLAKKGTIIMVPTHFSNLDSILIGWVINALGLPAFIYGAGLNLFNIKIFAYFMNSLGAYKVDRRKKNLLYLETLKTYSSLAIQKGCHSLFFPGGTRSRSGQIEKRLKLGLLSTAIEAQRINYQKGKRDALEKIFVVPVTLNYNFVLEAPS
;
A
#
# COMPACT_ATOMS: atom_id res chain seq x y z
N MET A 1 -33.01 -12.80 -8.00
CA MET A 1 -31.71 -12.86 -8.70
C MET A 1 -31.86 -12.02 -9.95
N SER A 2 -31.05 -10.98 -10.13
CA SER A 2 -31.07 -10.20 -11.38
C SER A 2 -30.74 -11.14 -12.54
N LYS A 3 -31.57 -11.15 -13.58
CA LYS A 3 -31.46 -12.06 -14.73
C LYS A 3 -30.34 -11.67 -15.72
N ASP A 4 -29.62 -10.58 -15.46
CA ASP A 4 -28.79 -9.92 -16.48
C ASP A 4 -27.27 -10.00 -16.27
N TYR A 5 -26.79 -10.56 -15.16
CA TYR A 5 -25.33 -10.68 -14.95
C TYR A 5 -24.76 -11.90 -15.68
N LYS A 6 -23.98 -11.65 -16.73
CA LYS A 6 -23.19 -12.69 -17.41
C LYS A 6 -21.86 -12.87 -16.70
N LYS A 7 -21.57 -14.10 -16.27
CA LYS A 7 -20.24 -14.49 -15.77
C LYS A 7 -19.21 -14.25 -16.87
N GLN A 8 -18.17 -13.48 -16.56
CA GLN A 8 -17.10 -13.18 -17.49
C GLN A 8 -15.78 -13.62 -16.89
N LYS A 9 -15.01 -14.39 -17.66
CA LYS A 9 -13.64 -14.78 -17.32
C LYS A 9 -12.74 -14.09 -18.32
N PHE A 10 -11.98 -13.12 -17.85
CA PHE A 10 -11.07 -12.38 -18.71
C PHE A 10 -9.67 -13.01 -18.75
N GLU A 11 -9.06 -12.99 -19.92
CA GLU A 11 -7.64 -13.26 -20.06
C GLU A 11 -6.80 -12.14 -19.43
N GLN A 12 -5.55 -12.47 -19.09
CA GLN A 12 -4.62 -11.50 -18.54
C GLN A 12 -4.38 -10.36 -19.53
N VAL A 13 -4.37 -9.13 -19.03
CA VAL A 13 -4.14 -7.93 -19.84
C VAL A 13 -2.72 -7.92 -20.41
N LEU A 14 -1.74 -8.39 -19.63
CA LEU A 14 -0.35 -8.52 -20.03
C LEU A 14 -0.09 -9.94 -20.58
N PRO A 15 0.49 -10.08 -21.79
CA PRO A 15 0.63 -11.37 -22.46
C PRO A 15 1.55 -12.35 -21.74
N GLY A 16 2.63 -11.89 -21.09
CA GLY A 16 3.49 -12.75 -20.24
C GLY A 16 2.89 -13.06 -18.86
N GLY A 17 1.64 -12.66 -18.62
CA GLY A 17 0.90 -12.98 -17.40
C GLY A 17 1.59 -12.42 -16.15
N ILE A 18 1.66 -13.23 -15.10
CA ILE A 18 2.16 -12.79 -13.78
C ILE A 18 3.64 -12.36 -13.84
N ASP A 19 4.45 -12.93 -14.73
CA ASP A 19 5.89 -12.65 -14.77
C ASP A 19 6.25 -11.24 -15.25
N GLU A 20 5.34 -10.60 -15.97
CA GLU A 20 5.45 -9.22 -16.48
C GLU A 20 4.75 -8.20 -15.58
N TRP A 21 4.18 -8.62 -14.44
CA TRP A 21 3.51 -7.68 -13.56
C TRP A 21 4.51 -6.68 -12.94
N PRO A 22 4.25 -5.37 -12.98
CA PRO A 22 5.17 -4.37 -12.42
C PRO A 22 5.51 -4.60 -10.95
N VAL A 23 4.56 -5.11 -10.14
CA VAL A 23 4.81 -5.46 -8.72
C VAL A 23 5.77 -6.64 -8.56
N VAL A 24 5.80 -7.59 -9.52
CA VAL A 24 6.77 -8.69 -9.52
C VAL A 24 8.16 -8.14 -9.80
N GLU A 25 8.28 -7.24 -10.77
CA GLU A 25 9.56 -6.62 -11.11
C GLU A 25 10.10 -5.75 -9.98
N LEU A 26 9.23 -4.95 -9.35
CA LEU A 26 9.57 -4.18 -8.15
C LEU A 26 10.01 -5.09 -7.00
N SER A 27 9.39 -6.28 -6.86
CA SER A 27 9.78 -7.25 -5.84
C SER A 27 11.07 -7.99 -6.16
N ARG A 28 11.40 -8.24 -7.44
CA ARG A 28 12.68 -8.82 -7.85
C ARG A 28 13.83 -7.85 -7.57
N ASN A 29 13.62 -6.57 -7.85
CA ASN A 29 14.59 -5.50 -7.64
C ASN A 29 14.37 -4.76 -6.31
N ARG A 30 13.85 -5.46 -5.28
CA ARG A 30 13.40 -4.84 -4.03
C ARG A 30 14.45 -3.97 -3.37
N ASP A 31 15.68 -4.48 -3.23
CA ASP A 31 16.72 -3.78 -2.47
C ASP A 31 17.22 -2.54 -3.21
N ALA A 32 17.34 -2.62 -4.54
CA ALA A 32 17.63 -1.47 -5.39
C ALA A 32 16.50 -0.42 -5.32
N PHE A 33 15.24 -0.87 -5.33
CA PHE A 33 14.08 0.01 -5.20
C PHE A 33 14.05 0.71 -3.84
N ILE A 34 14.33 0.01 -2.74
CA ILE A 34 14.38 0.59 -1.39
C ILE A 34 15.51 1.62 -1.29
N LYS A 35 16.66 1.32 -1.88
CA LYS A 35 17.78 2.27 -1.95
C LYS A 35 17.39 3.54 -2.72
N GLU A 36 16.77 3.39 -3.89
CA GLU A 36 16.26 4.53 -4.69
C GLU A 36 15.22 5.36 -3.91
N VAL A 37 14.31 4.70 -3.18
CA VAL A 37 13.35 5.37 -2.29
C VAL A 37 14.08 6.15 -1.21
N ALA A 38 15.08 5.56 -0.56
CA ALA A 38 15.81 6.22 0.52
C ALA A 38 16.58 7.45 0.00
N GLU A 39 17.30 7.31 -1.10
CA GLU A 39 18.07 8.40 -1.73
C GLU A 39 17.17 9.57 -2.17
N GLU A 40 16.05 9.27 -2.83
CA GLU A 40 15.07 10.28 -3.23
C GLU A 40 14.45 10.97 -2.01
N SER A 41 14.11 10.21 -0.96
CA SER A 41 13.52 10.74 0.26
C SER A 41 14.48 11.68 0.98
N ILE A 42 15.75 11.28 1.13
CA ILE A 42 16.82 12.12 1.69
C ILE A 42 16.92 13.44 0.92
N ARG A 43 16.94 13.37 -0.42
CA ARG A 43 17.02 14.57 -1.27
C ARG A 43 15.84 15.51 -1.03
N ARG A 44 14.62 14.98 -0.94
CA ARG A 44 13.40 15.77 -0.68
C ARG A 44 13.40 16.37 0.72
N ILE A 45 13.82 15.61 1.73
CA ILE A 45 13.91 16.07 3.13
C ILE A 45 14.91 17.22 3.24
N LYS A 46 16.11 17.09 2.63
CA LYS A 46 17.11 18.17 2.57
C LYS A 46 16.61 19.39 1.81
N ALA A 47 15.85 19.21 0.72
CA ALA A 47 15.26 20.32 -0.02
C ALA A 47 14.18 21.10 0.78
N GLN A 48 13.45 20.40 1.66
CA GLN A 48 12.48 21.01 2.58
C GLN A 48 13.16 21.69 3.78
N ASN A 49 14.30 21.15 4.24
CA ASN A 49 15.07 21.65 5.38
C ASN A 49 16.40 22.24 4.91
N ARG A 50 16.36 23.49 4.44
CA ARG A 50 17.48 24.13 3.72
C ARG A 50 18.69 24.46 4.59
N SER A 51 18.52 24.58 5.91
CA SER A 51 19.62 24.79 6.85
C SER A 51 19.88 23.53 7.65
N ARG A 52 21.14 23.38 8.08
CA ARG A 52 21.57 22.31 8.98
C ARG A 52 20.75 22.32 10.28
N ASP A 53 20.56 23.48 10.88
CA ASP A 53 19.84 23.61 12.16
C ASP A 53 18.37 23.17 12.02
N ALA A 54 17.72 23.47 10.90
CA ALA A 54 16.37 22.99 10.62
C ALA A 54 16.33 21.45 10.47
N LEU A 55 17.36 20.86 9.85
CA LEU A 55 17.45 19.40 9.72
C LEU A 55 17.73 18.72 11.08
N ILE A 56 18.55 19.34 11.94
CA ILE A 56 18.77 18.88 13.32
C ILE A 56 17.45 18.92 14.09
N GLU A 57 16.73 20.05 14.05
CA GLU A 57 15.43 20.21 14.73
C GLU A 57 14.40 19.17 14.27
N GLU A 58 14.33 18.88 12.97
CA GLU A 58 13.42 17.86 12.44
C GLU A 58 13.81 16.44 12.89
N ILE A 59 15.11 16.14 12.96
CA ILE A 59 15.60 14.86 13.48
C ILE A 59 15.34 14.72 14.98
N GLU A 60 15.55 15.77 15.78
CA GLU A 60 15.23 15.81 17.20
C GLU A 60 13.73 15.62 17.45
N THR A 61 12.91 16.32 16.66
CA THR A 61 11.45 16.18 16.68
C THR A 61 11.02 14.76 16.31
N THR A 62 11.65 14.17 15.29
CA THR A 62 11.42 12.78 14.87
C THR A 62 11.77 11.81 15.98
N LEU A 63 12.96 11.95 16.59
CA LEU A 63 13.44 11.14 17.70
C LEU A 63 12.48 11.20 18.89
N TYR A 64 12.04 12.40 19.28
CA TYR A 64 11.09 12.59 20.38
C TYR A 64 9.76 11.89 20.09
N ARG A 65 9.20 12.09 18.89
CA ARG A 65 7.93 11.47 18.48
C ARG A 65 8.01 9.95 18.45
N GLU A 66 9.11 9.38 17.98
CA GLU A 66 9.30 7.92 17.95
C GLU A 66 9.46 7.34 19.37
N LYS A 67 10.23 7.99 20.26
CA LYS A 67 10.32 7.56 21.67
C LYS A 67 8.95 7.59 22.35
N LEU A 68 8.16 8.64 22.10
CA LEU A 68 6.82 8.76 22.65
C LEU A 68 5.89 7.67 22.10
N ARG A 69 6.00 7.35 20.80
CA ARG A 69 5.21 6.29 20.15
C ARG A 69 5.46 4.92 20.79
N ILE A 70 6.72 4.53 20.93
CA ILE A 70 7.10 3.23 21.52
C ILE A 70 6.58 3.11 22.96
N LYS A 71 6.72 4.18 23.75
CA LYS A 71 6.26 4.19 25.14
C LYS A 71 4.73 4.13 25.28
N ARG A 72 3.99 4.84 24.42
CA ARG A 72 2.53 5.00 24.57
C ARG A 72 1.70 3.97 23.82
N ASN A 73 2.20 3.42 22.72
CA ASN A 73 1.42 2.55 21.84
C ASN A 73 2.31 1.51 21.12
N PRO A 74 3.00 0.62 21.88
CA PRO A 74 3.84 -0.42 21.30
C PRO A 74 2.99 -1.50 20.62
N TRP A 75 3.42 -1.98 19.46
CA TRP A 75 2.82 -3.12 18.76
C TRP A 75 3.81 -4.27 18.64
N ALA A 76 3.31 -5.50 18.61
CA ALA A 76 4.13 -6.71 18.48
C ALA A 76 4.92 -6.79 17.16
N VAL A 77 4.50 -6.03 16.13
CA VAL A 77 5.18 -5.91 14.83
C VAL A 77 6.23 -4.78 14.81
N ASP A 78 6.40 -4.04 15.90
CA ASP A 78 7.46 -3.04 16.01
C ASP A 78 8.83 -3.75 16.02
N PRO A 79 9.87 -3.19 15.37
CA PRO A 79 11.17 -3.82 15.37
C PRO A 79 11.76 -3.94 16.79
N PRO A 80 12.38 -5.08 17.15
CA PRO A 80 12.87 -5.31 18.50
C PRO A 80 14.07 -4.42 18.87
N ASP A 81 14.82 -3.94 17.88
CA ASP A 81 16.01 -3.09 18.04
C ASP A 81 15.67 -1.59 18.11
N GLU A 82 14.38 -1.22 18.05
CA GLU A 82 13.98 0.18 17.85
C GLU A 82 14.42 1.10 19.00
N GLN A 83 14.37 0.63 20.24
CA GLN A 83 14.85 1.40 21.39
C GLN A 83 16.37 1.62 21.35
N ALA A 84 17.14 0.61 20.91
CA ALA A 84 18.59 0.71 20.78
C ALA A 84 18.96 1.69 19.66
N PHE A 85 18.28 1.60 18.51
CA PHE A 85 18.43 2.53 17.39
C PHE A 85 18.19 3.99 17.82
N LEU A 86 17.08 4.28 18.51
CA LEU A 86 16.78 5.65 18.97
C LEU A 86 17.75 6.16 20.04
N ASN A 87 18.38 5.28 20.81
CA ASN A 87 19.43 5.68 21.75
C ASN A 87 20.73 6.04 21.04
N SER A 88 21.13 5.24 20.03
CA SER A 88 22.28 5.57 19.19
C SER A 88 22.11 6.91 18.46
N VAL A 89 20.92 7.19 17.93
CA VAL A 89 20.61 8.52 17.34
C VAL A 89 20.77 9.64 18.37
N LYS A 90 20.27 9.44 19.61
CA LYS A 90 20.38 10.43 20.68
C LYS A 90 21.84 10.74 21.00
N GLU A 91 22.68 9.72 21.12
CA GLU A 91 24.11 9.87 21.40
C GLU A 91 24.80 10.67 20.29
N ARG A 92 24.52 10.35 19.03
CA ARG A 92 25.09 11.06 17.87
C ARG A 92 24.63 12.51 17.75
N LEU A 93 23.41 12.84 18.17
CA LEU A 93 22.96 14.23 18.28
C LEU A 93 23.72 14.99 19.38
N VAL A 94 24.05 14.33 20.49
CA VAL A 94 24.90 14.90 21.53
C VAL A 94 26.31 15.14 20.98
N ASP A 95 26.85 14.23 20.17
CA ASP A 95 28.17 14.42 19.54
C ASP A 95 28.17 15.62 18.58
N ILE A 96 27.09 15.82 17.79
CA ILE A 96 26.91 17.03 16.97
C ILE A 96 26.94 18.30 17.83
N SER A 97 26.31 18.29 19.01
CA SER A 97 26.28 19.46 19.90
C SER A 97 27.63 19.78 20.55
N LYS A 98 28.53 18.79 20.63
CA LYS A 98 29.86 18.91 21.26
C LYS A 98 30.99 19.22 20.27
N SER A 99 30.82 18.83 19.01
CA SER A 99 31.84 19.11 17.99
C SER A 99 31.88 20.60 17.69
N ASP A 100 33.07 21.14 17.43
CA ASP A 100 33.26 22.49 16.88
C ASP A 100 33.49 22.48 15.36
N GLN A 101 33.64 21.29 14.76
CA GLN A 101 33.95 21.13 13.33
C GLN A 101 32.67 20.97 12.51
N GLU A 102 32.51 21.85 11.53
CA GLU A 102 31.31 21.91 10.68
C GLU A 102 31.17 20.68 9.76
N GLU A 103 32.27 20.21 9.17
CA GLU A 103 32.31 19.00 8.34
C GLU A 103 31.89 17.75 9.12
N GLU A 104 32.42 17.56 10.32
CA GLU A 104 32.09 16.42 11.19
C GLU A 104 30.60 16.40 11.54
N LYS A 105 30.03 17.56 11.91
CA LYS A 105 28.59 17.69 12.19
C LYS A 105 27.75 17.27 10.99
N ASN A 106 28.12 17.72 9.79
CA ASN A 106 27.40 17.39 8.56
C ASN A 106 27.47 15.90 8.25
N GLU A 107 28.63 15.26 8.43
CA GLU A 107 28.77 13.81 8.23
C GLU A 107 27.92 13.00 9.21
N ILE A 108 27.94 13.36 10.51
CA ILE A 108 27.15 12.66 11.52
C ILE A 108 25.66 12.82 11.21
N LEU A 109 25.23 14.04 10.88
CA LEU A 109 23.84 14.37 10.54
C LEU A 109 23.36 13.59 9.32
N ASP A 110 24.16 13.55 8.26
CA ASP A 110 23.83 12.81 7.04
C ASP A 110 23.70 11.31 7.30
N LYS A 111 24.62 10.74 8.09
CA LYS A 111 24.52 9.35 8.51
C LYS A 111 23.24 9.11 9.33
N ILE A 112 22.82 10.02 10.23
CA ILE A 112 21.59 9.85 11.03
C ILE A 112 20.38 9.82 10.10
N LEU A 113 20.34 10.77 9.15
CA LEU A 113 19.26 10.87 8.18
C LEU A 113 19.18 9.62 7.29
N ILE A 114 20.33 9.13 6.80
CA ILE A 114 20.43 7.90 6.02
C ILE A 114 19.86 6.71 6.81
N ASP A 115 20.25 6.56 8.08
CA ASP A 115 19.82 5.43 8.90
C ASP A 115 18.29 5.47 9.14
N PHE A 116 17.74 6.64 9.51
CA PHE A 116 16.29 6.80 9.70
C PHE A 116 15.50 6.48 8.42
N VAL A 117 15.90 7.10 7.31
CA VAL A 117 15.16 6.98 6.05
C VAL A 117 15.28 5.56 5.50
N SER A 118 16.46 4.94 5.56
CA SER A 118 16.68 3.56 5.12
C SER A 118 15.88 2.58 5.97
N ARG A 119 15.79 2.82 7.28
CA ARG A 119 14.95 2.04 8.19
C ARG A 119 13.47 2.17 7.81
N TYR A 120 12.97 3.39 7.64
CA TYR A 120 11.59 3.62 7.23
C TYR A 120 11.26 3.03 5.86
N ALA A 121 12.15 3.17 4.87
CA ALA A 121 11.97 2.59 3.55
C ALA A 121 11.84 1.05 3.62
N ASN A 122 12.64 0.39 4.46
CA ASN A 122 12.55 -1.05 4.72
C ASN A 122 11.27 -1.44 5.48
N GLU A 123 10.87 -0.65 6.48
CA GLU A 123 9.63 -0.88 7.23
C GLU A 123 8.40 -0.78 6.31
N ILE A 124 8.36 0.24 5.45
CA ILE A 124 7.29 0.49 4.48
C ILE A 124 7.26 -0.61 3.42
N ALA A 125 8.41 -1.00 2.88
CA ALA A 125 8.48 -1.97 1.80
C ALA A 125 7.74 -3.28 2.11
N GLY A 126 6.87 -3.68 1.18
CA GLY A 126 6.19 -4.96 1.20
C GLY A 126 7.15 -6.12 0.89
N ASN A 127 6.71 -7.34 1.17
CA ASN A 127 7.43 -8.56 0.80
C ASN A 127 6.54 -9.41 -0.13
N PHE A 128 6.32 -8.90 -1.33
CA PHE A 128 5.53 -9.58 -2.34
C PHE A 128 6.20 -10.91 -2.73
N LYS A 129 5.43 -11.99 -2.81
CA LYS A 129 5.93 -13.27 -3.30
C LYS A 129 4.92 -13.91 -4.25
N LYS A 130 5.37 -14.14 -5.49
CA LYS A 130 4.56 -14.74 -6.57
C LYS A 130 3.89 -16.06 -6.17
N SER A 131 4.63 -16.93 -5.48
CA SER A 131 4.11 -18.23 -4.99
C SER A 131 2.95 -18.05 -4.01
N ARG A 132 3.07 -17.07 -3.10
CA ARG A 132 2.04 -16.78 -2.11
C ARG A 132 0.80 -16.13 -2.74
N TYR A 133 0.97 -15.29 -3.77
CA TYR A 133 -0.15 -14.72 -4.54
C TYR A 133 -1.05 -15.81 -5.14
N ARG A 134 -0.47 -16.83 -5.78
CA ARG A 134 -1.25 -17.94 -6.37
C ARG A 134 -2.05 -18.70 -5.31
N MET A 135 -1.45 -18.97 -4.16
CA MET A 135 -2.12 -19.65 -3.04
C MET A 135 -3.19 -18.76 -2.38
N ALA A 136 -2.92 -17.47 -2.21
CA ALA A 136 -3.89 -16.50 -1.71
C ALA A 136 -5.12 -16.42 -2.63
N ARG A 137 -4.93 -16.37 -3.94
CA ARG A 137 -6.01 -16.41 -4.94
C ARG A 137 -6.91 -17.62 -4.75
N SER A 138 -6.34 -18.81 -4.61
CA SER A 138 -7.09 -20.05 -4.40
C SER A 138 -7.87 -20.03 -3.08
N MET A 139 -7.23 -19.57 -2.00
CA MET A 139 -7.86 -19.47 -0.67
C MET A 139 -9.00 -18.45 -0.64
N VAL A 140 -8.84 -17.28 -1.27
CA VAL A 140 -9.91 -16.26 -1.35
C VAL A 140 -11.10 -16.80 -2.13
N THR A 141 -10.85 -17.40 -3.29
CA THR A 141 -11.91 -17.94 -4.16
C THR A 141 -12.70 -19.03 -3.43
N PHE A 142 -12.02 -19.92 -2.71
CA PHE A 142 -12.64 -20.99 -1.94
C PHE A 142 -13.34 -20.48 -0.67
N GLY A 143 -12.64 -19.64 0.12
CA GLY A 143 -13.11 -19.13 1.41
C GLY A 143 -14.29 -18.18 1.28
N PHE A 144 -14.26 -17.22 0.34
CA PHE A 144 -15.38 -16.32 0.13
C PHE A 144 -16.60 -17.05 -0.46
N ALA A 145 -16.40 -18.05 -1.33
CA ALA A 145 -17.51 -18.81 -1.90
C ALA A 145 -18.27 -19.52 -0.78
N ARG A 146 -17.53 -20.11 0.16
CA ARG A 146 -18.06 -20.81 1.34
C ARG A 146 -18.69 -19.86 2.36
N LEU A 147 -18.06 -18.73 2.68
CA LEU A 147 -18.60 -17.71 3.60
C LEU A 147 -19.92 -17.12 3.08
N LEU A 148 -19.96 -16.77 1.80
CA LEU A 148 -21.18 -16.24 1.21
C LEU A 148 -22.25 -17.32 1.05
N ASN A 149 -21.90 -18.61 0.97
CA ASN A 149 -22.85 -19.74 0.92
C ASN A 149 -23.44 -20.05 2.31
N ALA A 150 -22.67 -19.82 3.38
CA ALA A 150 -23.08 -20.10 4.75
C ALA A 150 -24.31 -19.29 5.20
N SER A 151 -24.55 -18.09 4.65
CA SER A 151 -25.71 -17.25 5.00
C SER A 151 -27.08 -17.84 4.58
N ARG A 152 -27.09 -18.94 3.80
CA ARG A 152 -28.32 -19.66 3.39
C ARG A 152 -28.35 -21.14 3.79
N ALA A 153 -27.31 -21.63 4.47
CA ALA A 153 -27.09 -23.06 4.67
C ALA A 153 -27.80 -23.62 5.92
N ARG A 154 -28.97 -24.27 5.75
CA ARG A 154 -29.60 -25.11 6.79
C ARG A 154 -28.95 -26.50 6.87
N GLY A 155 -27.66 -26.59 7.23
CA GLY A 155 -27.04 -27.87 7.60
C GLY A 155 -25.54 -28.03 7.29
N PHE A 156 -24.88 -28.91 8.05
CA PHE A 156 -23.43 -29.23 7.98
C PHE A 156 -22.94 -29.74 6.62
N TRP A 157 -23.81 -30.24 5.74
CA TRP A 157 -23.44 -30.73 4.40
C TRP A 157 -23.42 -29.63 3.32
N SER A 158 -24.08 -28.49 3.55
CA SER A 158 -24.17 -27.39 2.58
C SER A 158 -22.85 -26.63 2.39
N ILE A 159 -21.96 -26.67 3.39
CA ILE A 159 -20.62 -26.08 3.32
C ILE A 159 -19.68 -26.83 2.34
N PHE A 160 -20.06 -28.03 1.87
CA PHE A 160 -19.34 -28.78 0.84
C PHE A 160 -19.91 -28.58 -0.58
N SER A 161 -21.03 -27.86 -0.73
CA SER A 161 -21.63 -27.61 -2.03
C SER A 161 -20.85 -26.54 -2.82
N THR A 162 -20.36 -26.94 -4.00
CA THR A 162 -19.64 -26.11 -4.99
C THR A 162 -20.57 -25.36 -5.94
N GLN A 163 -21.89 -25.35 -5.68
CA GLN A 163 -22.90 -24.92 -6.66
C GLN A 163 -22.90 -23.41 -6.96
N TYR A 164 -22.25 -22.58 -6.14
CA TYR A 164 -22.17 -21.13 -6.36
C TYR A 164 -20.72 -20.63 -6.37
N THR A 165 -20.36 -19.96 -7.47
CA THR A 165 -19.09 -19.25 -7.67
C THR A 165 -19.19 -17.84 -7.07
N LEU A 166 -18.05 -17.18 -6.81
CA LEU A 166 -18.05 -15.78 -6.33
C LEU A 166 -18.77 -14.83 -7.30
N GLN A 167 -18.67 -15.08 -8.60
CA GLN A 167 -19.35 -14.31 -9.63
C GLN A 167 -20.89 -14.42 -9.56
N ASP A 168 -21.45 -15.43 -8.88
CA ASP A 168 -22.90 -15.52 -8.64
C ASP A 168 -23.39 -14.52 -7.58
N LYS A 169 -22.46 -13.87 -6.86
CA LYS A 169 -22.76 -13.02 -5.70
C LYS A 169 -22.15 -11.64 -5.78
N ILE A 170 -21.01 -11.53 -6.46
CA ILE A 170 -20.34 -10.27 -6.74
C ILE A 170 -20.50 -10.01 -8.23
N HIS A 171 -21.35 -9.04 -8.54
CA HIS A 171 -21.55 -8.56 -9.89
C HIS A 171 -20.54 -7.45 -10.19
N ILE A 172 -19.70 -7.67 -11.20
CA ILE A 172 -18.78 -6.65 -11.71
C ILE A 172 -19.46 -5.93 -12.87
N THR A 173 -19.72 -4.64 -12.74
CA THR A 173 -20.45 -3.84 -13.73
C THR A 173 -19.69 -2.56 -14.07
N GLY A 174 -20.02 -1.94 -15.21
CA GLY A 174 -19.36 -0.73 -15.72
C GLY A 174 -18.39 -0.99 -16.87
N GLU A 175 -17.47 -0.05 -17.10
CA GLU A 175 -16.58 0.02 -18.27
C GLU A 175 -15.36 -0.93 -18.15
N VAL A 176 -15.62 -2.23 -18.11
CA VAL A 176 -14.60 -3.27 -17.90
C VAL A 176 -13.56 -3.31 -19.03
N ASP A 177 -13.99 -3.19 -20.29
CA ASP A 177 -13.05 -3.22 -21.42
C ASP A 177 -12.20 -1.95 -21.50
N GLN A 178 -12.76 -0.81 -21.06
CA GLN A 178 -12.03 0.44 -20.97
C GLN A 178 -10.90 0.35 -19.94
N ILE A 179 -11.18 -0.11 -18.71
CA ILE A 179 -10.14 -0.25 -17.68
C ILE A 179 -9.05 -1.24 -18.12
N ARG A 180 -9.43 -2.35 -18.78
CA ARG A 180 -8.48 -3.32 -19.35
C ARG A 180 -7.60 -2.68 -20.43
N THR A 181 -8.17 -1.82 -21.27
CA THR A 181 -7.43 -1.06 -22.29
C THR A 181 -6.49 -0.04 -21.66
N LEU A 182 -6.93 0.66 -20.62
CA LEU A 182 -6.10 1.63 -19.88
C LEU A 182 -4.93 0.95 -19.17
N ALA A 183 -5.11 -0.26 -18.64
CA ALA A 183 -4.05 -1.04 -18.01
C ALA A 183 -2.91 -1.41 -18.97
N LYS A 184 -3.20 -1.55 -20.28
CA LYS A 184 -2.17 -1.71 -21.33
C LYS A 184 -1.46 -0.41 -21.67
N LYS A 185 -2.09 0.71 -21.38
CA LYS A 185 -1.60 2.04 -21.70
C LYS A 185 -0.91 2.70 -20.52
N GLY A 186 -1.03 2.29 -19.26
CA GLY A 186 -0.35 3.00 -18.20
C GLY A 186 -0.72 2.52 -16.80
N THR A 187 -0.39 3.33 -15.79
CA THR A 187 -0.58 2.95 -14.38
C THR A 187 -2.00 3.29 -13.93
N ILE A 188 -2.74 2.30 -13.46
CA ILE A 188 -4.07 2.51 -12.88
C ILE A 188 -3.96 2.78 -11.39
N ILE A 189 -4.63 3.83 -10.94
CA ILE A 189 -4.89 4.15 -9.53
C ILE A 189 -6.37 3.88 -9.26
N MET A 190 -6.67 2.74 -8.66
CA MET A 190 -8.04 2.36 -8.33
C MET A 190 -8.45 2.99 -6.99
N VAL A 191 -9.57 3.71 -6.97
CA VAL A 191 -10.06 4.43 -5.79
C VAL A 191 -11.44 3.94 -5.36
N PRO A 192 -11.52 2.77 -4.67
CA PRO A 192 -12.77 2.23 -4.21
C PRO A 192 -13.31 2.95 -2.97
N THR A 193 -14.64 2.98 -2.82
CA THR A 193 -15.29 3.22 -1.52
C THR A 193 -14.88 2.16 -0.48
N HIS A 194 -14.96 2.47 0.82
CA HIS A 194 -14.52 1.55 1.88
C HIS A 194 -15.62 1.33 2.95
N PHE A 195 -16.12 0.11 3.09
CA PHE A 195 -17.16 -0.28 4.05
C PHE A 195 -16.71 -1.37 5.02
N SER A 196 -15.80 -2.26 4.62
CA SER A 196 -15.42 -3.47 5.35
C SER A 196 -13.92 -3.75 5.29
N ASN A 197 -13.37 -4.40 6.32
CA ASN A 197 -12.03 -4.97 6.33
C ASN A 197 -11.83 -6.01 5.21
N LEU A 198 -12.91 -6.61 4.70
CA LEU A 198 -12.88 -7.55 3.58
C LEU A 198 -12.76 -6.87 2.21
N ASP A 199 -12.96 -5.55 2.12
CA ASP A 199 -12.92 -4.83 0.85
C ASP A 199 -11.59 -5.00 0.13
N SER A 200 -10.48 -4.95 0.86
CA SER A 200 -9.14 -5.12 0.28
C SER A 200 -8.96 -6.52 -0.33
N ILE A 201 -9.60 -7.54 0.26
CA ILE A 201 -9.52 -8.91 -0.25
C ILE A 201 -10.45 -9.06 -1.45
N LEU A 202 -11.67 -8.52 -1.36
CA LEU A 202 -12.65 -8.58 -2.43
C LEU A 202 -12.17 -7.86 -3.69
N ILE A 203 -11.63 -6.65 -3.54
CA ILE A 203 -11.12 -5.89 -4.69
C ILE A 203 -9.93 -6.60 -5.33
N GLY A 204 -9.07 -7.24 -4.54
CA GLY A 204 -8.00 -8.10 -5.05
C GLY A 204 -8.53 -9.26 -5.91
N TRP A 205 -9.66 -9.85 -5.53
CA TRP A 205 -10.35 -10.85 -6.35
C TRP A 205 -10.97 -10.25 -7.63
N VAL A 206 -11.61 -9.09 -7.54
CA VAL A 206 -12.18 -8.38 -8.72
C VAL A 206 -11.09 -8.06 -9.74
N ILE A 207 -9.97 -7.48 -9.29
CA ILE A 207 -8.79 -7.19 -10.12
C ILE A 207 -8.32 -8.45 -10.86
N ASN A 208 -8.25 -9.59 -10.14
CA ASN A 208 -7.88 -10.86 -10.74
C ASN A 208 -8.92 -11.38 -11.74
N ALA A 209 -10.21 -11.28 -11.42
CA ALA A 209 -11.31 -11.70 -12.30
C ALA A 209 -11.35 -10.88 -13.59
N LEU A 210 -10.97 -9.61 -13.52
CA LEU A 210 -10.81 -8.70 -14.65
C LEU A 210 -9.53 -8.92 -15.45
N GLY A 211 -8.68 -9.88 -15.08
CA GLY A 211 -7.41 -10.16 -15.75
C GLY A 211 -6.37 -9.04 -15.61
N LEU A 212 -6.55 -8.12 -14.67
CA LEU A 212 -5.62 -7.01 -14.44
C LEU A 212 -4.39 -7.49 -13.65
N PRO A 213 -3.23 -6.85 -13.82
CA PRO A 213 -2.08 -7.06 -12.93
C PRO A 213 -2.43 -6.74 -11.48
N ALA A 214 -1.72 -7.36 -10.52
CA ALA A 214 -1.94 -7.04 -9.11
C ALA A 214 -1.62 -5.57 -8.78
N PHE A 215 -2.42 -5.00 -7.89
CA PHE A 215 -2.29 -3.63 -7.43
C PHE A 215 -1.57 -3.61 -6.08
N ILE A 216 -0.61 -2.71 -5.92
CA ILE A 216 -0.03 -2.42 -4.61
C ILE A 216 -0.97 -1.54 -3.80
N TYR A 217 -0.91 -1.63 -2.48
CA TYR A 217 -1.72 -0.78 -1.61
C TYR A 217 -1.08 -0.60 -0.23
N GLY A 218 -1.35 0.54 0.37
CA GLY A 218 -0.92 0.83 1.73
C GLY A 218 -1.82 0.13 2.75
N ALA A 219 -1.34 -0.96 3.33
CA ALA A 219 -2.04 -1.66 4.41
C ALA A 219 -1.58 -1.14 5.78
N GLY A 220 -2.53 -0.88 6.68
CA GLY A 220 -2.24 -0.49 8.04
C GLY A 220 -1.37 -1.54 8.76
N LEU A 221 -0.30 -1.10 9.40
CA LEU A 221 0.67 -2.00 10.05
C LEU A 221 0.02 -2.91 11.12
N ASN A 222 -1.09 -2.48 11.74
CA ASN A 222 -1.87 -3.29 12.69
C ASN A 222 -2.46 -4.57 12.08
N LEU A 223 -2.73 -4.61 10.77
CA LEU A 223 -3.28 -5.79 10.09
C LEU A 223 -2.25 -6.92 10.00
N PHE A 224 -0.97 -6.61 10.16
CA PHE A 224 0.12 -7.60 10.15
C PHE A 224 0.30 -8.31 11.50
N ASN A 225 -0.39 -7.87 12.57
CA ASN A 225 -0.40 -8.58 13.86
C ASN A 225 -1.10 -9.94 13.77
N ILE A 226 -2.02 -10.12 12.83
CA ILE A 226 -2.79 -11.34 12.65
C ILE A 226 -2.19 -12.13 11.49
N LYS A 227 -1.66 -13.33 11.77
CA LYS A 227 -0.91 -14.15 10.79
C LYS A 227 -1.66 -14.37 9.47
N ILE A 228 -2.97 -14.63 9.53
CA ILE A 228 -3.77 -14.87 8.32
C ILE A 228 -3.86 -13.60 7.45
N PHE A 229 -4.11 -12.44 8.04
CA PHE A 229 -4.13 -11.18 7.30
C PHE A 229 -2.74 -10.79 6.81
N ALA A 230 -1.69 -10.96 7.62
CA ALA A 230 -0.31 -10.74 7.21
C ALA A 230 0.06 -11.59 5.98
N TYR A 231 -0.38 -12.86 5.93
CA TYR A 231 -0.17 -13.72 4.77
C TYR A 231 -0.82 -13.12 3.51
N PHE A 232 -2.10 -12.74 3.58
CA PHE A 232 -2.80 -12.15 2.43
C PHE A 232 -2.20 -10.81 1.99
N MET A 233 -1.94 -9.89 2.93
CA MET A 233 -1.38 -8.57 2.62
C MET A 233 -0.03 -8.68 1.92
N ASN A 234 0.89 -9.50 2.45
CA ASN A 234 2.18 -9.74 1.81
C ASN A 234 2.02 -10.42 0.43
N SER A 235 1.03 -11.30 0.29
CA SER A 235 0.77 -11.99 -0.98
C SER A 235 0.20 -11.08 -2.06
N LEU A 236 -0.54 -10.05 -1.68
CA LEU A 236 -1.27 -9.16 -2.62
C LEU A 236 -0.49 -7.89 -2.99
N GLY A 237 0.73 -7.72 -2.48
CA GLY A 237 1.58 -6.57 -2.83
C GLY A 237 1.37 -5.36 -1.93
N ALA A 238 0.87 -5.58 -0.70
CA ALA A 238 0.70 -4.50 0.25
C ALA A 238 2.05 -4.00 0.77
N TYR A 239 2.24 -2.68 0.75
CA TYR A 239 3.28 -2.03 1.53
C TYR A 239 2.69 -1.58 2.88
N LYS A 240 3.53 -1.50 3.90
CA LYS A 240 3.14 -1.27 5.28
C LYS A 240 3.01 0.23 5.55
N VAL A 241 1.92 0.61 6.21
CA VAL A 241 1.65 1.97 6.63
C VAL A 241 1.44 2.01 8.14
N ASP A 242 2.44 2.53 8.86
CA ASP A 242 2.32 2.86 10.26
C ASP A 242 1.68 4.25 10.46
N ARG A 243 0.37 4.27 10.67
CA ARG A 243 -0.39 5.51 10.94
C ARG A 243 -0.01 6.20 12.26
N ARG A 244 0.77 5.56 13.14
CA ARG A 244 1.27 6.15 14.38
C ARG A 244 2.47 7.06 14.11
N LYS A 245 3.25 6.79 13.06
CA LYS A 245 4.38 7.60 12.62
C LYS A 245 3.87 8.80 11.80
N LYS A 246 3.99 9.99 12.37
CA LYS A 246 3.54 11.28 11.77
C LYS A 246 4.67 12.31 11.71
N ASN A 247 5.91 11.87 11.84
CA ASN A 247 7.10 12.72 11.65
C ASN A 247 7.37 12.94 10.15
N LEU A 248 8.10 14.00 9.80
CA LEU A 248 8.31 14.39 8.41
C LEU A 248 9.11 13.32 7.64
N LEU A 249 10.16 12.78 8.25
CA LEU A 249 11.03 11.75 7.66
C LEU A 249 10.22 10.54 7.19
N TYR A 250 9.34 10.02 8.04
CA TYR A 250 8.48 8.88 7.71
C TYR A 250 7.45 9.23 6.62
N LEU A 251 6.77 10.36 6.74
CA LEU A 251 5.73 10.76 5.79
C LEU A 251 6.31 11.04 4.40
N GLU A 252 7.48 11.67 4.32
CA GLU A 252 8.18 11.92 3.06
C GLU A 252 8.68 10.61 2.44
N THR A 253 9.22 9.69 3.26
CA THR A 253 9.65 8.37 2.79
C THR A 253 8.47 7.56 2.24
N LEU A 254 7.32 7.59 2.92
CA LEU A 254 6.10 6.92 2.48
C LEU A 254 5.54 7.49 1.16
N LYS A 255 5.50 8.82 1.04
CA LYS A 255 5.07 9.48 -0.21
C LYS A 255 6.00 9.15 -1.36
N THR A 256 7.31 9.16 -1.10
CA THR A 256 8.35 8.83 -2.08
C THR A 256 8.25 7.40 -2.56
N TYR A 257 8.09 6.44 -1.64
CA TYR A 257 7.83 5.03 -1.97
C TYR A 257 6.64 4.89 -2.92
N SER A 258 5.50 5.47 -2.54
CA SER A 258 4.26 5.39 -3.32
C SER A 258 4.41 6.04 -4.69
N SER A 259 5.00 7.23 -4.76
CA SER A 259 5.22 7.95 -6.02
C SER A 259 6.16 7.20 -6.96
N LEU A 260 7.30 6.68 -6.46
CA LEU A 260 8.25 5.93 -7.28
C LEU A 260 7.67 4.60 -7.76
N ALA A 261 6.90 3.89 -6.93
CA ALA A 261 6.23 2.66 -7.36
C ALA A 261 5.24 2.94 -8.51
N ILE A 262 4.45 4.02 -8.42
CA ILE A 262 3.53 4.44 -9.48
C ILE A 262 4.29 4.81 -10.76
N GLN A 263 5.40 5.55 -10.65
CA GLN A 263 6.27 5.91 -11.78
C GLN A 263 6.86 4.67 -12.48
N LYS A 264 7.09 3.59 -11.73
CA LYS A 264 7.58 2.30 -12.26
C LYS A 264 6.47 1.38 -12.78
N GLY A 265 5.25 1.87 -12.95
CA GLY A 265 4.15 1.11 -13.54
C GLY A 265 3.29 0.33 -12.54
N CYS A 266 3.62 0.35 -11.24
CA CYS A 266 2.85 -0.39 -10.25
C CYS A 266 1.47 0.23 -10.07
N HIS A 267 0.45 -0.48 -10.58
CA HIS A 267 -0.94 -0.14 -10.31
C HIS A 267 -1.17 -0.05 -8.80
N SER A 268 -1.90 0.97 -8.35
CA SER A 268 -2.05 1.25 -6.93
C SER A 268 -3.53 1.36 -6.54
N LEU A 269 -3.85 0.94 -5.32
CA LEU A 269 -5.19 0.98 -4.77
C LEU A 269 -5.21 1.88 -3.53
N PHE A 270 -6.06 2.90 -3.55
CA PHE A 270 -6.24 3.83 -2.43
C PHE A 270 -7.71 3.95 -2.05
N PHE A 271 -8.04 3.68 -0.79
CA PHE A 271 -9.37 3.99 -0.24
C PHE A 271 -9.41 5.48 0.13
N PRO A 272 -10.03 6.36 -0.68
CA PRO A 272 -9.85 7.80 -0.54
C PRO A 272 -10.60 8.35 0.66
N GLY A 273 -11.61 7.66 1.22
CA GLY A 273 -12.22 8.01 2.50
C GLY A 273 -11.26 7.91 3.69
N GLY A 274 -10.22 7.07 3.58
CA GLY A 274 -9.19 6.89 4.59
C GLY A 274 -9.68 6.33 5.93
N THR A 275 -10.91 5.85 5.99
CA THR A 275 -11.54 5.04 7.02
C THR A 275 -12.75 4.34 6.41
N ARG A 276 -13.24 3.28 7.05
CA ARG A 276 -14.48 2.61 6.66
C ARG A 276 -15.68 3.52 6.94
N SER A 277 -16.59 3.64 5.98
CA SER A 277 -17.93 4.22 6.13
C SER A 277 -18.85 3.19 6.79
N ARG A 278 -19.19 3.41 8.08
CA ARG A 278 -20.06 2.49 8.83
C ARG A 278 -21.54 2.59 8.43
N SER A 279 -21.96 3.73 7.89
CA SER A 279 -23.33 3.98 7.46
C SER A 279 -23.60 3.55 6.01
N GLY A 280 -22.58 3.08 5.28
CA GLY A 280 -22.71 2.77 3.85
C GLY A 280 -22.77 3.99 2.93
N GLN A 281 -22.71 5.21 3.47
CA GLN A 281 -22.72 6.43 2.67
C GLN A 281 -21.37 6.66 1.97
N ILE A 282 -21.43 7.20 0.75
CA ILE A 282 -20.24 7.67 0.03
C ILE A 282 -19.58 8.81 0.83
N GLU A 283 -18.27 8.76 0.95
CA GLU A 283 -17.50 9.72 1.72
C GLU A 283 -17.58 11.12 1.08
N LYS A 284 -18.00 12.12 1.87
CA LYS A 284 -18.07 13.53 1.42
C LYS A 284 -16.71 14.22 1.31
N ARG A 285 -15.65 13.62 1.86
CA ARG A 285 -14.29 14.17 1.90
C ARG A 285 -13.28 13.10 1.53
N LEU A 286 -12.36 13.46 0.65
CA LEU A 286 -11.23 12.59 0.27
C LEU A 286 -10.03 12.94 1.15
N LYS A 287 -9.39 11.92 1.72
CA LYS A 287 -8.04 12.05 2.28
C LYS A 287 -7.03 12.01 1.14
N LEU A 288 -6.50 13.18 0.81
CA LEU A 288 -5.57 13.36 -0.30
C LEU A 288 -4.18 12.73 -0.08
N GLY A 289 -3.88 12.21 1.12
CA GLY A 289 -2.54 11.73 1.52
C GLY A 289 -1.81 10.91 0.45
N LEU A 290 -2.11 9.61 0.33
CA LEU A 290 -1.46 8.76 -0.67
C LEU A 290 -1.94 9.03 -2.09
N LEU A 291 -3.19 9.48 -2.28
CA LEU A 291 -3.70 9.83 -3.61
C LEU A 291 -2.89 10.96 -4.27
N SER A 292 -2.38 11.93 -3.49
CA SER A 292 -1.52 13.01 -3.99
C SER A 292 -0.23 12.48 -4.64
N THR A 293 0.24 11.29 -4.24
CA THR A 293 1.45 10.68 -4.80
C THR A 293 1.27 10.27 -6.26
N ALA A 294 0.03 10.00 -6.70
CA ALA A 294 -0.29 9.76 -8.10
C ALA A 294 -0.17 11.04 -8.95
N ILE A 295 -0.64 12.18 -8.42
CA ILE A 295 -0.50 13.48 -9.07
C ILE A 295 0.97 13.87 -9.16
N GLU A 296 1.71 13.68 -8.06
CA GLU A 296 3.14 13.94 -8.00
C GLU A 296 3.93 13.04 -8.96
N ALA A 297 3.59 11.75 -9.03
CA ALA A 297 4.17 10.83 -10.01
C ALA A 297 3.90 11.29 -11.45
N GLN A 298 2.68 11.75 -11.76
CA GLN A 298 2.34 12.25 -13.09
C GLN A 298 3.13 13.52 -13.43
N ARG A 299 3.27 14.43 -12.47
CA ARG A 299 4.09 15.65 -12.61
C ARG A 299 5.55 15.31 -12.90
N ILE A 300 6.12 14.37 -12.15
CA ILE A 300 7.51 13.93 -12.34
C ILE A 300 7.70 13.24 -13.69
N ASN A 301 6.79 12.35 -14.09
CA ASN A 301 6.81 11.74 -15.42
C ASN A 301 6.82 12.83 -16.52
N TYR A 302 5.90 13.79 -16.42
CA TYR A 302 5.84 14.91 -17.37
C TYR A 302 7.16 15.70 -17.45
N GLN A 303 7.78 16.01 -16.30
CA GLN A 303 9.07 16.72 -16.24
C GLN A 303 10.23 15.91 -16.82
N LYS A 304 10.20 14.58 -16.69
CA LYS A 304 11.19 13.67 -17.28
C LYS A 304 10.98 13.42 -18.79
N GLY A 305 10.05 14.13 -19.43
CA GLY A 305 9.72 13.94 -20.85
C GLY A 305 8.93 12.65 -21.14
N LYS A 306 8.49 11.94 -20.10
CA LYS A 306 7.69 10.71 -20.16
C LYS A 306 6.23 11.05 -20.49
N ARG A 307 5.97 11.37 -21.77
CA ARG A 307 4.70 11.91 -22.27
C ARG A 307 3.85 10.87 -23.03
N ASP A 308 4.45 9.74 -23.37
CA ASP A 308 3.80 8.71 -24.18
C ASP A 308 2.75 7.92 -23.40
N ALA A 309 1.90 7.21 -24.13
CA ALA A 309 0.74 6.51 -23.57
C ALA A 309 1.13 5.68 -22.36
N LEU A 310 2.15 4.80 -22.49
CA LEU A 310 2.64 3.78 -21.53
C LEU A 310 3.00 4.31 -20.13
N GLU A 311 3.08 5.63 -19.94
CA GLU A 311 3.54 6.26 -18.70
C GLU A 311 2.51 7.23 -18.09
N LYS A 312 1.29 7.25 -18.65
CA LYS A 312 0.14 7.97 -18.08
C LYS A 312 -0.40 7.27 -16.84
N ILE A 313 -0.90 8.07 -15.92
CA ILE A 313 -1.55 7.61 -14.70
C ILE A 313 -3.05 7.86 -14.80
N PHE A 314 -3.86 6.80 -14.64
CA PHE A 314 -5.31 6.85 -14.74
C PHE A 314 -5.95 6.61 -13.37
N VAL A 315 -6.71 7.58 -12.86
CA VAL A 315 -7.48 7.40 -11.63
C VAL A 315 -8.85 6.82 -11.98
N VAL A 316 -9.17 5.65 -11.42
CA VAL A 316 -10.40 4.92 -11.71
C VAL A 316 -11.24 4.78 -10.44
N PRO A 317 -12.37 5.51 -10.32
CA PRO A 317 -13.27 5.37 -9.19
C PRO A 317 -13.99 4.02 -9.24
N VAL A 318 -14.16 3.41 -8.06
CA VAL A 318 -14.87 2.14 -7.92
C VAL A 318 -15.87 2.25 -6.76
N THR A 319 -17.08 1.76 -6.99
CA THR A 319 -18.09 1.70 -5.93
C THR A 319 -18.26 0.25 -5.52
N LEU A 320 -17.96 -0.04 -4.26
CA LEU A 320 -18.32 -1.30 -3.62
C LEU A 320 -19.75 -1.17 -3.09
N ASN A 321 -20.57 -2.21 -3.23
CA ASN A 321 -21.93 -2.21 -2.70
C ASN A 321 -22.29 -3.63 -2.24
N TYR A 322 -22.62 -3.79 -0.96
CA TYR A 322 -23.05 -5.05 -0.38
C TYR A 322 -24.22 -4.82 0.58
N ASN A 323 -25.13 -5.77 0.62
CA ASN A 323 -26.31 -5.71 1.49
C ASN A 323 -26.00 -5.97 2.98
N PHE A 324 -24.83 -6.55 3.28
CA PHE A 324 -24.39 -6.80 4.66
C PHE A 324 -22.87 -6.83 4.77
N VAL A 325 -22.34 -6.49 5.94
CA VAL A 325 -20.91 -6.54 6.27
C VAL A 325 -20.69 -7.63 7.32
N LEU A 326 -19.80 -8.59 7.06
CA LEU A 326 -19.60 -9.76 7.92
C LEU A 326 -19.04 -9.44 9.32
N GLU A 327 -18.32 -8.33 9.46
CA GLU A 327 -17.71 -7.91 10.74
C GLU A 327 -18.57 -6.95 11.57
N ALA A 328 -19.78 -6.62 11.10
CA ALA A 328 -20.68 -5.75 11.85
C ALA A 328 -21.16 -6.51 13.10
N PRO A 329 -21.09 -5.91 14.30
CA PRO A 329 -21.71 -6.52 15.48
C PRO A 329 -23.22 -6.64 15.22
N SER A 330 -23.74 -7.84 15.47
CA SER A 330 -25.17 -8.16 15.41
C SER A 330 -25.98 -7.40 16.45
#